data_AF-A0A1G3ZDF0-F1
#
_entry.id   AF-A0A1G3ZDF0-F1
#
_cell.length_a   1.000
_cell.length_b   1.000
_cell.length_c   1.000
_cell.angle_alpha   90.00
_cell.angle_beta   90.00
_cell.angle_gamma   90.00
#
_symmetry.space_group_name_H-M   'P 1'
#
loop_
_entity.id
_entity.type
_entity.pdbx_description
1 polymer ?
#
loop_
_entity_poly.entity_id
_entity_poly.type
_entity_poly.pdbx_seq_one_letter_code
_entity_poly.pdbx_strand_id
1 'polypeptide(L)' 'MKITVDIPESSLSDILRFSGERKKGPAIAKLVESSIMLHLRQEYCNQVMDGKLRVDFPDWRITRAAERKANIWTK' A
#
# COMPACT_ATOMS: atom_id res chain seq x y z
N MET A 1 16.04 5.85 15.90
CA MET A 1 17.42 5.37 15.68
C MET A 1 18.10 6.32 14.68
N LYS A 2 19.35 6.73 14.88
CA LYS A 2 20.08 7.58 13.91
C LYS A 2 21.13 6.72 13.22
N ILE A 3 21.17 6.79 11.89
CA ILE A 3 22.10 6.03 11.05
C ILE A 3 22.76 7.04 10.13
N THR A 4 24.08 6.92 9.95
CA THR A 4 24.84 7.72 8.99
C THR A 4 25.05 6.87 7.75
N VAL A 5 24.71 7.41 6.59
CA VAL A 5 24.83 6.74 5.29
C VAL A 5 25.47 7.70 4.31
N ASP A 6 26.39 7.19 3.50
CA ASP A 6 26.99 7.93 2.41
C ASP A 6 26.12 7.78 1.16
N ILE A 7 25.66 8.92 0.65
CA ILE A 7 24.78 8.99 -0.53
C ILE A 7 25.39 9.99 -1.51
N PRO A 8 25.53 9.66 -2.80
CA PRO A 8 25.96 10.61 -3.82
C PRO A 8 25.02 11.82 -3.89
N GLU A 9 25.57 13.02 -4.10
CA GLU A 9 24.76 14.25 -4.18
C GLU A 9 23.76 14.21 -5.35
N SER A 10 24.11 13.53 -6.45
CA SER A 10 23.20 13.28 -7.58
C SER A 10 21.96 12.51 -7.15
N SER A 11 22.16 11.39 -6.45
CA SER A 11 21.06 10.59 -5.91
C SER A 11 20.23 11.38 -4.90
N LEU A 12 20.86 12.20 -4.06
CA LEU A 12 20.13 13.03 -3.10
C LEU A 12 19.21 14.05 -3.79
N SER A 13 19.67 14.65 -4.90
CA SER A 13 18.85 15.56 -5.72
C SER A 13 17.60 14.86 -6.27
N ASP A 14 17.77 13.64 -6.79
CA ASP A 14 16.67 12.84 -7.29
C ASP A 14 15.68 12.46 -6.17
N ILE A 15 16.19 12.12 -4.98
CA ILE A 15 15.35 11.78 -3.82
C ILE A 15 14.55 12.99 -3.34
N LEU A 16 15.14 14.18 -3.29
CA LEU A 16 14.43 15.42 -2.96
C LEU A 16 13.35 15.73 -4.00
N ARG A 17 13.67 15.56 -5.29
CA ARG A 17 12.70 15.75 -6.38
C ARG A 17 11.54 14.76 -6.32
N PHE A 18 11.84 13.48 -6.07
CA PHE A 18 10.85 12.42 -5.94
C PHE A 18 9.93 12.63 -4.73
N SER A 19 10.53 12.91 -3.57
CA SER A 19 9.78 13.05 -2.32
C SER A 19 8.94 14.33 -2.25
N GLY A 20 9.33 15.38 -2.99
CA GLY A 20 8.77 16.73 -2.88
C GLY A 20 9.18 17.45 -1.59
N GLU A 21 10.05 16.84 -0.79
CA GLU A 21 10.50 17.37 0.49
C GLU A 21 11.68 18.33 0.32
N ARG A 22 11.80 19.30 1.23
CA ARG A 22 12.93 20.27 1.21
C ARG A 22 14.12 19.81 2.05
N LYS A 23 13.92 18.89 2.99
CA LYS A 23 14.94 18.44 3.95
C LYS A 23 15.40 17.02 3.62
N LYS A 24 16.70 16.77 3.72
CA LYS A 24 17.34 15.47 3.40
C LYS A 24 16.73 14.29 4.18
N GLY A 25 16.56 14.44 5.50
CA GLY A 25 16.02 13.39 6.37
C GLY A 25 14.61 12.93 5.99
N PRO A 26 13.61 13.83 5.94
CA PRO A 26 12.25 13.51 5.50
C PRO A 26 12.19 12.92 4.09
N ALA A 27 13.00 13.44 3.16
CA ALA A 27 13.05 12.95 1.79
C ALA A 27 13.48 11.47 1.72
N ILE A 28 14.56 11.13 2.44
CA ILE A 28 15.08 9.76 2.52
C ILE A 28 14.08 8.84 3.23
N ALA A 29 13.49 9.28 4.35
CA ALA A 29 12.50 8.49 5.09
C ALA A 29 11.31 8.12 4.20
N LYS A 30 10.78 9.09 3.44
CA LYS A 30 9.66 8.89 2.53
C LYS A 30 9.99 7.95 1.37
N LEU A 31 11.21 8.05 0.82
CA LEU A 31 11.69 7.11 -0.20
C LEU A 31 11.75 5.68 0.33
N VAL A 32 12.33 5.50 1.51
CA VAL A 32 12.48 4.18 2.15
C VAL A 32 11.11 3.56 2.40
N GLU A 33 10.19 4.31 3.00
CA GLU A 33 8.81 3.87 3.23
C GLU A 33 8.11 3.49 1.92
N SER A 34 8.22 4.32 0.90
CA SER A 34 7.63 4.05 -0.42
C SER A 34 8.21 2.80 -1.08
N SER A 35 9.52 2.59 -0.94
CA SER A 35 10.22 1.43 -1.52
C SER A 35 9.81 0.13 -0.82
N ILE A 36 9.70 0.15 0.51
CA ILE A 36 9.19 -0.98 1.29
C ILE A 36 7.76 -1.29 0.89
N MET A 37 6.89 -0.28 0.78
CA MET A 37 5.49 -0.46 0.38
C MET A 37 5.35 -1.05 -1.02
N LEU A 38 6.17 -0.64 -1.99
CA LEU A 38 6.18 -1.22 -3.33
C LEU A 38 6.58 -2.70 -3.31
N HIS A 39 7.60 -3.05 -2.52
CA HIS A 39 8.05 -4.43 -2.39
C HIS A 39 6.97 -5.31 -1.72
N LEU A 40 6.40 -4.84 -0.61
CA LEU A 40 5.31 -5.52 0.08
C LEU A 40 4.07 -5.66 -0.81
N ARG A 41 3.74 -4.63 -1.60
CA ARG A 41 2.64 -4.71 -2.57
C ARG A 41 2.86 -5.84 -3.57
N GLN A 42 4.07 -5.96 -4.11
CA GLN A 42 4.38 -7.01 -5.07
C GLN A 42 4.26 -8.40 -4.44
N GLU A 43 4.77 -8.55 -3.21
CA GLU A 43 4.64 -9.78 -2.44
C GLU A 43 3.16 -10.16 -2.20
N TYR A 44 2.34 -9.21 -1.75
CA TYR A 44 0.91 -9.47 -1.54
C TYR A 44 0.18 -9.80 -2.83
N CYS A 45 0.49 -9.10 -3.94
CA CYS A 45 -0.06 -9.46 -5.25
C CYS A 45 0.29 -10.90 -5.63
N ASN A 46 1.54 -11.31 -5.43
CA ASN A 46 1.96 -12.69 -5.70
C ASN A 46 1.19 -13.69 -4.81
N GLN A 47 1.01 -13.41 -3.52
CA GLN A 47 0.25 -14.27 -2.62
C GLN A 47 -1.22 -14.42 -3.03
N VAL A 48 -1.83 -13.34 -3.54
CA VAL A 48 -3.20 -13.38 -4.08
C VAL A 48 -3.24 -14.24 -5.35
N MET A 49 -2.30 -14.04 -6.28
CA MET A 49 -2.24 -14.79 -7.54
C MET A 49 -1.94 -16.29 -7.32
N ASP A 50 -1.10 -16.62 -6.35
CA ASP A 50 -0.82 -17.99 -5.89
C ASP A 50 -2.00 -18.62 -5.16
N GLY A 51 -3.04 -17.84 -4.84
CA GLY A 51 -4.19 -18.29 -4.06
C GLY A 51 -3.91 -18.54 -2.59
N LYS A 52 -2.75 -18.11 -2.07
CA LYS A 52 -2.40 -18.16 -0.63
C LYS A 52 -3.23 -17.15 0.17
N LEU A 53 -3.48 -15.98 -0.43
CA LEU A 53 -4.38 -14.97 0.11
C LEU A 53 -5.70 -15.03 -0.66
N ARG A 54 -6.76 -15.49 -0.01
CA ARG A 54 -8.11 -15.54 -0.57
C ARG A 54 -9.09 -14.87 0.36
N VAL A 55 -10.03 -14.15 -0.23
CA VAL A 55 -11.22 -13.67 0.48
C VAL A 55 -12.31 -14.66 0.16
N ASP A 56 -12.83 -15.32 1.19
CA ASP A 56 -14.03 -16.14 1.05
C ASP A 56 -15.22 -15.20 0.88
N PHE A 57 -15.73 -15.13 -0.35
CA PHE A 57 -16.96 -14.42 -0.60
C PHE A 57 -18.15 -15.30 -0.17
N PRO A 58 -19.06 -14.79 0.68
CA PRO A 58 -20.29 -15.50 0.96
C PRO A 58 -21.07 -15.69 -0.34
N ASP A 59 -21.84 -16.79 -0.40
CA ASP A 59 -22.70 -17.08 -1.55
C ASP A 59 -23.58 -15.85 -1.86
N TRP A 60 -23.63 -15.46 -3.13
CA TRP A 60 -24.36 -14.28 -3.60
C TRP A 60 -25.82 -14.25 -3.16
N ARG A 61 -26.45 -15.42 -2.93
CA ARG A 61 -27.82 -15.55 -2.43
C ARG A 61 -27.95 -15.03 -1.01
N ILE A 62 -26.95 -15.29 -0.16
CA ILE A 62 -26.89 -14.82 1.23
C ILE A 62 -26.71 -13.30 1.23
N THR A 63 -25.79 -12.78 0.40
CA THR A 63 -25.51 -11.34 0.30
C THR A 63 -26.73 -10.56 -0.21
N ARG A 64 -27.40 -11.04 -1.27
CA ARG A 64 -28.65 -10.43 -1.76
C ARG A 64 -29.79 -10.46 -0.75
N ALA A 65 -29.92 -11.54 0.03
CA ALA A 65 -30.96 -11.64 1.05
C ALA A 65 -30.71 -10.62 2.17
N ALA A 66 -29.44 -10.40 2.55
CA ALA A 66 -29.06 -9.38 3.52
C ALA A 66 -29.32 -7.96 2.99
N GLU A 67 -28.96 -7.66 1.73
CA GLU A 67 -29.22 -6.37 1.09
C GLU A 67 -30.73 -6.03 1.04
N ARG A 68 -31.56 -7.01 0.68
CA ARG A 68 -33.03 -6.83 0.66
C ARG A 68 -33.61 -6.56 2.04
N LYS A 69 -33.06 -7.18 3.09
CA LYS A 69 -33.47 -6.91 4.48
C LYS A 69 -33.01 -5.54 4.98
N ALA A 70 -31.83 -5.11 4.53
CA ALA A 70 -31.25 -3.81 4.90
C ALA A 70 -31.89 -2.64 4.14
N ASN A 71 -32.57 -2.89 3.02
CA ASN A 71 -33.22 -1.85 2.25
C ASN A 71 -34.54 -1.40 2.91
N ILE A 72 -34.47 -0.28 3.62
CA ILE A 72 -35.57 0.33 4.41
C ILE A 72 -36.71 0.83 3.51
N TRP A 73 -36.45 1.04 2.22
CA TRP A 73 -37.40 1.57 1.23
C TRP A 73 -38.25 0.50 0.54
N THR A 74 -38.10 -0.77 0.91
CA THR A 74 -38.85 -1.90 0.34
C THR A 74 -40.05 -2.36 1.18
N LYS A 75 -40.55 -1.51 2.09
CA LYS A 75 -41.79 -1.73 2.85
C LYS A 75 -42.91 -0.82 2.38
#